data_AF-A0A2M6Y7G4-F1
#
_entry.id   AF-A0A2M6Y7G4-F1
#
_cell.length_a   1.000
_cell.length_b   1.000
_cell.length_c   1.000
_cell.angle_alpha   90.00
_cell.angle_beta   90.00
_cell.angle_gamma   90.00
#
_symmetry.space_group_name_H-M   'P 1'
#
loop_
_entity.id
_entity.type
_entity.pdbx_description
1 polymer ?
#
loop_
_entity_poly.entity_id
_entity_poly.type
_entity_poly.pdbx_seq_one_letter_code
_entity_poly.pdbx_strand_id
1 'polypeptide(L)'
;DLSNRQDDVWDFLKGYVAHYDAAVISAPAFSQELPIKQFQVPPSIDPLADKNKDLTDDEVSAIMRQLEIPLDKPLITQVSRFDRLKDPLGV
;
A
#
# COMPACT_ATOMS: atom_id res chain seq x y z
N ASP A 1 -4.13 -16.47 -9.97
CA ASP A 1 -3.16 -16.42 -8.87
C ASP A 1 -2.20 -15.27 -9.16
N LEU A 2 -2.21 -14.22 -8.35
CA LEU A 2 -1.35 -13.02 -8.51
C LEU A 2 -0.18 -13.02 -7.51
N SER A 3 -0.06 -14.07 -6.71
CA SER A 3 0.90 -14.15 -5.60
C SER A 3 2.20 -14.83 -6.02
N ASN A 4 2.18 -15.60 -7.10
CA ASN A 4 3.34 -16.31 -7.63
C ASN A 4 4.02 -15.51 -8.74
N ARG A 5 5.35 -15.46 -8.68
CA ARG A 5 6.19 -14.88 -9.72
C ARG A 5 5.97 -15.64 -11.03
N GLN A 6 5.74 -14.91 -12.11
CA GLN A 6 5.74 -15.45 -13.47
C GLN A 6 7.12 -15.23 -14.07
N ASP A 7 7.87 -16.31 -14.26
CA ASP A 7 9.29 -16.23 -14.63
C ASP A 7 9.51 -15.63 -16.02
N ASP A 8 8.62 -15.91 -16.97
CA ASP A 8 8.66 -15.35 -18.32
C ASP A 8 8.47 -13.82 -18.31
N VAL A 9 7.53 -13.32 -17.51
CA VAL A 9 7.31 -11.89 -17.31
C VAL A 9 8.51 -11.25 -16.61
N TRP A 10 9.07 -11.91 -15.59
CA TRP A 10 10.22 -11.40 -14.88
C TRP A 10 11.47 -11.34 -15.76
N ASP A 11 11.76 -12.38 -16.55
CA ASP A 11 12.93 -12.41 -17.42
C ASP A 11 12.86 -11.32 -18.49
N PHE A 12 11.66 -11.06 -19.03
CA PHE A 12 11.41 -9.92 -19.92
C PHE A 12 11.72 -8.58 -19.23
N LEU A 13 11.17 -8.35 -18.03
CA LEU A 13 11.38 -7.09 -17.28
C LEU A 13 12.82 -6.91 -16.79
N LYS A 14 13.48 -7.99 -16.37
CA LYS A 14 14.87 -8.00 -15.89
C LYS A 14 15.81 -7.45 -16.95
N GLY A 15 15.55 -7.73 -18.23
CA GLY A 15 16.28 -7.15 -19.35
C GLY A 15 16.28 -5.62 -19.29
N TYR A 16 15.13 -4.98 -19.05
CA TYR A 16 15.04 -3.52 -18.92
C TYR A 16 15.66 -3.01 -17.63
N VAL A 17 15.34 -3.64 -16.49
CA VAL A 17 15.83 -3.22 -15.16
C VAL A 17 17.35 -3.21 -15.10
N ALA A 18 18.03 -4.17 -15.73
CA ALA A 18 19.49 -4.27 -15.75
C ALA A 18 20.21 -3.09 -16.43
N HIS A 19 19.51 -2.25 -17.20
CA HIS A 19 20.09 -1.07 -17.85
C HIS A 19 20.14 0.18 -16.95
N TYR A 20 19.60 0.12 -15.73
CA TYR A 20 19.62 1.22 -14.78
C TYR A 20 20.81 1.13 -13.83
N ASP A 21 21.24 2.26 -13.24
CA ASP A 21 22.34 2.25 -12.28
C ASP A 21 21.98 1.61 -10.93
N ALA A 22 20.69 1.69 -10.56
CA ALA A 22 20.17 1.16 -9.30
C ALA A 22 18.65 0.95 -9.33
N ALA A 23 18.16 0.11 -8.42
CA ALA A 23 16.74 -0.08 -8.14
C ALA A 23 16.41 0.28 -6.68
N VAL A 24 15.23 0.84 -6.47
CA VAL A 24 14.67 1.12 -5.14
C VAL A 24 13.55 0.12 -4.86
N ILE A 25 13.66 -0.61 -3.75
CA ILE A 25 12.67 -1.60 -3.30
C ILE A 25 12.06 -1.17 -1.96
N SER A 26 10.78 -1.42 -1.78
CA SER A 26 10.05 -0.99 -0.58
C SER A 26 10.25 -1.90 0.63
N ALA A 27 10.54 -3.18 0.40
CA ALA A 27 10.77 -4.18 1.45
C ALA A 27 11.78 -5.25 0.99
N PRO A 28 12.51 -5.90 1.91
CA PRO A 28 13.51 -6.92 1.55
C PRO A 28 12.89 -8.11 0.82
N ALA A 29 11.65 -8.46 1.15
CA ALA A 29 10.91 -9.55 0.51
C ALA A 29 10.68 -9.35 -1.01
N PHE A 30 10.84 -8.14 -1.53
CA PHE A 30 10.72 -7.84 -2.96
C PHE A 30 12.06 -7.83 -3.69
N SER A 31 13.18 -7.99 -2.98
CA SER A 31 14.51 -8.01 -3.59
C SER A 31 14.63 -9.17 -4.58
N GLN A 32 15.29 -8.93 -5.71
CA GLN A 32 15.59 -9.93 -6.73
C GLN A 32 17.10 -9.96 -7.01
N GLU A 33 17.61 -11.04 -7.57
CA GLU A 33 19.01 -11.09 -8.00
C GLU A 33 19.18 -10.28 -9.30
N LEU A 34 19.80 -9.09 -9.14
CA LEU A 34 20.00 -8.11 -10.20
C LEU A 34 21.48 -7.69 -10.25
N PRO A 35 22.03 -7.40 -11.45
CA PRO A 35 23.42 -6.98 -11.62
C PRO A 35 23.67 -5.51 -11.25
N ILE A 36 22.69 -4.84 -10.63
CA ILE A 36 22.70 -3.41 -10.32
C ILE A 36 22.54 -3.20 -8.82
N LYS A 37 22.90 -2.02 -8.33
CA LYS A 37 22.75 -1.67 -6.91
C LYS A 37 21.28 -1.67 -6.52
N GLN A 38 20.97 -2.15 -5.31
CA GLN A 38 19.61 -2.12 -4.78
C GLN A 38 19.59 -1.35 -3.45
N PHE A 39 18.64 -0.43 -3.32
CA PHE A 39 18.42 0.35 -2.12
C PHE A 39 17.04 0.06 -1.56
N GLN A 40 16.97 -0.22 -0.27
CA GLN A 40 15.68 -0.34 0.41
C GLN A 40 15.24 1.03 0.90
N VAL A 41 14.08 1.49 0.43
CA VAL A 41 13.45 2.72 0.90
C VAL A 41 11.99 2.41 1.21
N PRO A 42 11.60 2.33 2.51
CA PRO A 42 10.22 2.08 2.85
C PRO A 42 9.33 3.26 2.43
N PRO A 43 8.05 3.01 2.08
CA PRO A 43 7.11 4.08 1.84
C PRO A 43 6.89 4.90 3.12
N SER A 44 6.54 6.18 2.96
CA SER A 44 6.26 7.10 4.06
C SER A 44 4.87 7.71 3.95
N ILE A 45 4.44 8.34 5.04
CA ILE A 45 3.27 9.20 5.07
C ILE A 45 3.71 10.66 5.25
N ASP A 46 3.01 11.57 4.59
CA ASP A 46 3.14 13.00 4.85
C ASP A 46 2.15 13.38 5.96
N PRO A 47 2.61 13.79 7.15
CA PRO A 47 1.74 14.11 8.28
C PRO A 47 0.85 15.34 8.04
N LEU A 48 1.17 16.17 7.03
CA LEU A 48 0.40 17.38 6.71
C LEU A 48 -0.55 17.19 5.52
N ALA A 49 -0.46 16.06 4.83
CA ALA A 49 -1.39 15.74 3.75
C ALA A 49 -2.81 15.52 4.28
N ASP A 50 -3.82 15.83 3.47
CA ASP A 50 -5.25 15.73 3.84
C ASP A 50 -5.66 14.36 4.42
N LYS A 51 -4.97 13.29 4.03
CA LYS A 51 -5.22 11.93 4.53
C LYS A 51 -4.76 11.71 5.99
N ASN A 52 -3.71 12.40 6.44
CA ASN A 52 -3.03 12.11 7.70
C ASN A 52 -3.03 13.29 8.68
N LYS A 53 -3.44 14.49 8.24
CA LYS A 53 -3.57 15.65 9.12
C LYS A 53 -4.63 15.38 10.21
N ASP A 54 -4.45 16.01 11.36
CA ASP A 54 -5.45 15.98 12.41
C ASP A 54 -6.75 16.65 11.94
N LEU A 55 -7.87 16.04 12.29
CA LEU A 55 -9.21 16.59 12.07
C LEU A 55 -9.81 16.98 13.42
N THR A 56 -10.64 18.01 13.41
CA THR A 56 -11.43 18.39 14.58
C THR A 56 -12.55 17.38 14.83
N ASP A 57 -13.01 17.29 16.09
CA ASP A 57 -14.13 16.41 16.46
C ASP A 57 -15.43 16.75 15.69
N ASP A 58 -15.62 18.02 15.34
CA ASP A 58 -16.76 18.48 14.54
C ASP A 58 -16.69 17.98 13.09
N GLU A 59 -15.52 18.03 12.46
CA GLU A 59 -15.29 17.47 11.11
C GLU A 59 -15.54 15.96 11.10
N VAL A 60 -14.99 15.24 12.08
CA VAL A 60 -15.21 13.80 12.23
C VAL A 60 -16.71 13.52 12.42
N SER A 61 -17.38 14.19 13.36
CA SER A 61 -18.79 13.98 13.65
C SER A 61 -19.70 14.27 12.45
N ALA A 62 -19.37 15.29 11.65
CA ALA A 62 -20.11 15.63 10.43
C ALA A 62 -20.01 14.52 9.37
N ILE A 63 -18.80 13.99 9.13
CA ILE A 63 -18.57 12.90 8.18
C ILE A 63 -19.28 11.62 8.63
N MET A 64 -19.15 11.26 9.92
CA MET A 64 -19.77 10.05 10.45
C MET A 64 -21.30 10.09 10.37
N ARG A 65 -21.90 11.26 10.62
CA ARG A 65 -23.34 11.48 10.43
C ARG A 65 -23.76 11.35 8.97
N GLN A 66 -22.98 11.93 8.05
CA GLN A 66 -23.26 11.86 6.61
C GLN A 66 -23.19 10.42 6.07
N LEU A 67 -22.27 9.61 6.60
CA LEU A 67 -22.12 8.19 6.24
C LEU A 67 -23.04 7.26 7.05
N GLU A 68 -23.87 7.81 7.94
CA GLU A 68 -24.77 7.07 8.84
C GLU A 68 -24.04 6.04 9.73
N ILE A 69 -22.80 6.33 10.13
CA ILE A 69 -21.99 5.46 10.99
C ILE A 69 -22.16 5.87 12.46
N PRO A 70 -22.62 4.97 13.34
CA PRO A 70 -22.79 5.26 14.76
C PRO A 70 -21.44 5.42 15.49
N LEU A 71 -21.31 6.46 16.31
CA LEU A 71 -20.13 6.73 17.15
C LEU A 71 -20.28 6.23 18.61
N ASP A 72 -21.45 5.69 18.97
CA ASP A 72 -21.77 5.19 20.32
C ASP A 72 -21.38 3.71 20.51
N LYS A 73 -20.67 3.12 19.55
CA LYS A 73 -20.27 1.70 19.50
C LYS A 73 -18.80 1.57 19.12
N PRO A 74 -18.15 0.43 19.40
CA PRO A 74 -16.83 0.14 18.85
C PRO A 74 -16.87 0.06 17.32
N LEU A 75 -15.85 0.62 16.66
CA LEU A 75 -15.67 0.54 15.21
C LEU A 75 -14.51 -0.38 14.86
N ILE A 76 -14.75 -1.29 13.92
CA ILE A 76 -13.72 -2.07 13.22
C ILE A 76 -13.72 -1.58 11.77
N THR A 77 -12.56 -1.18 11.26
CA THR A 77 -12.45 -0.59 9.92
C THR A 77 -11.26 -1.19 9.17
N GLN A 78 -11.51 -1.59 7.92
CA GLN A 78 -10.46 -1.89 6.95
C GLN A 78 -10.48 -0.86 5.83
N VAL A 79 -9.41 -0.09 5.69
CA VAL A 79 -9.21 0.85 4.58
C VAL A 79 -8.33 0.17 3.52
N SER A 80 -8.95 -0.35 2.46
CA SER A 80 -8.23 -1.06 1.40
C SER A 80 -9.00 -1.01 0.08
N ARG A 81 -8.34 -1.40 -1.03
CA ARG A 81 -9.04 -1.63 -2.31
C ARG A 81 -9.89 -2.90 -2.22
N PHE A 82 -10.98 -2.95 -2.98
CA PHE A 82 -11.77 -4.16 -3.21
C PHE A 82 -11.04 -5.11 -4.18
N ASP A 83 -9.99 -5.74 -3.68
CA ASP A 83 -9.18 -6.72 -4.40
C ASP A 83 -9.08 -8.01 -3.58
N ARG A 84 -8.97 -9.16 -4.26
CA ARG A 84 -8.94 -10.48 -3.61
C ARG A 84 -7.81 -10.62 -2.59
N LEU A 85 -6.66 -9.96 -2.81
CA LEU A 85 -5.52 -10.01 -1.90
C LEU A 85 -5.79 -9.31 -0.57
N LYS A 86 -6.84 -8.48 -0.49
CA LYS A 86 -7.20 -7.73 0.73
C LYS A 86 -8.20 -8.46 1.61
N ASP A 87 -8.69 -9.62 1.17
CA ASP A 87 -9.66 -10.47 1.88
C ASP A 87 -10.77 -9.68 2.59
N PRO A 88 -11.63 -8.98 1.83
CA PRO A 88 -12.67 -8.13 2.42
C PRO A 88 -13.75 -8.91 3.18
N LEU A 89 -13.75 -10.25 3.12
CA LEU A 89 -14.69 -11.12 3.83
C LEU A 89 -14.17 -11.58 5.20
N GLY A 90 -12.86 -11.42 5.46
CA GLY A 90 -12.18 -11.88 6.67
C GLY A 90 -12.05 -10.82 7.78
N VAL A 91 -12.79 -9.71 7.66
CA VAL A 91 -12.82 -8.59 8.63
C VAL A 91 -13.96 -8.75 9.62
#